data_AF-A0A9P8SHZ4-F1
#
_entry.id   AF-A0A9P8SHZ4-F1
#
_cell.length_a   1.000
_cell.length_b   1.000
_cell.length_c   1.000
_cell.angle_alpha   90.00
_cell.angle_beta   90.00
_cell.angle_gamma   90.00
#
_symmetry.space_group_name_H-M   'P 1'
#
loop_
_entity.id
_entity.type
_entity.pdbx_description
1 polymer ?
#
loop_
_entity_poly.entity_id
_entity_poly.type
_entity_poly.pdbx_seq_one_letter_code
_entity_poly.pdbx_strand_id
1 'polypeptide(L)'
;MPPIDYSKWDNIDTDSEPEASPQQAPAAKPIPPPTHASPPMGLIEVPLVLDRTGTQSVNEADLDNQIATYLNIDANSGFAPPDWQSQVGTVVVARKDRKPFYPQHLEGVWMFCDHILDLFGEGDGPPRWLYSRQAFEEWWNVYVARYDVRKVKL
;
A
#
# COMPACT_ATOMS: atom_id res chain seq x y z
N MET A 1 28.79 -2.43 1.03
CA MET A 1 27.99 -1.51 1.86
C MET A 1 28.20 -1.86 3.31
N PRO A 2 28.60 -0.92 4.18
CA PRO A 2 28.70 -1.19 5.61
C PRO A 2 27.31 -1.27 6.26
N PRO A 3 27.13 -2.06 7.35
CA PRO A 3 25.88 -2.11 8.10
C PRO A 3 25.66 -0.80 8.87
N ILE A 4 24.42 -0.33 8.89
CA ILE A 4 24.02 0.82 9.70
C ILE A 4 23.91 0.36 11.16
N ASP A 5 24.71 0.98 12.03
CA ASP A 5 24.77 0.72 13.47
C ASP A 5 23.78 1.62 14.21
N TYR A 6 22.76 1.00 14.79
CA TYR A 6 21.66 1.66 15.50
C TYR A 6 21.97 1.97 16.97
N SER A 7 23.16 1.61 17.47
CA SER A 7 23.59 1.86 18.87
C SER A 7 23.84 3.35 19.17
N LYS A 8 23.67 4.24 18.18
CA LYS A 8 23.90 5.69 18.30
C LYS A 8 22.66 6.52 18.61
N TRP A 9 21.47 5.91 18.67
CA TRP A 9 20.23 6.63 18.97
C TRP A 9 19.84 6.64 20.45
N ASP A 10 20.63 5.98 21.31
CA ASP A 10 20.28 5.74 22.72
C ASP A 10 20.92 6.74 23.72
N ASN A 11 21.51 7.84 23.25
CA ASN A 11 22.20 8.81 24.12
C ASN A 11 21.87 10.28 23.79
N ILE A 12 20.59 10.65 23.78
CA ILE A 12 20.19 12.03 24.07
C ILE A 12 19.46 12.00 25.41
N ASP A 13 20.23 12.24 26.45
CA ASP A 13 19.75 12.55 27.78
C ASP A 13 20.18 13.98 28.10
N THR A 14 19.33 14.69 28.87
CA THR A 14 19.49 16.05 29.47
C THR A 14 19.31 17.23 28.48
N ASP A 15 18.49 18.26 28.74
CA ASP A 15 17.99 18.80 30.01
C ASP A 15 16.84 19.81 29.74
N SER A 16 15.97 20.05 30.75
CA SER A 16 14.96 21.14 30.91
C SER A 16 13.50 20.70 31.03
N GLU A 17 13.05 20.46 32.26
CA GLU A 17 11.65 20.69 32.68
C GLU A 17 11.43 22.18 33.03
N PRO A 18 10.19 22.69 32.91
CA PRO A 18 9.39 22.74 34.13
C PRO A 18 7.98 22.15 33.96
N GLU A 19 7.49 21.62 35.09
CA GLU A 19 6.16 21.02 35.32
C GLU A 19 5.00 21.72 34.58
N ALA A 20 4.23 20.91 33.84
CA ALA A 20 2.81 21.15 33.59
C ALA A 20 2.04 19.83 33.78
N SER A 21 0.91 19.93 34.48
CA SER A 21 -0.01 18.91 34.99
C SER A 21 -0.16 17.61 34.17
N PRO A 22 -0.46 16.45 34.80
CA PRO A 22 -0.60 15.18 34.11
C PRO A 22 -1.70 15.24 33.04
N GLN A 23 -1.30 15.43 31.79
CA GLN A 23 -2.16 15.38 30.64
C GLN A 23 -2.34 13.90 30.27
N GLN A 24 -3.50 13.38 30.67
CA GLN A 24 -3.99 12.07 30.31
C GLN A 24 -3.76 11.83 28.80
N ALA A 25 -2.98 10.80 28.47
CA ALA A 25 -2.76 10.41 27.08
C ALA A 25 -4.12 10.27 26.38
N PRO A 26 -4.31 10.85 25.17
CA PRO A 26 -5.55 10.63 24.45
C PRO A 26 -5.67 9.14 24.21
N ALA A 27 -6.75 8.55 24.73
CA ALA A 27 -7.07 7.15 24.52
C ALA A 27 -6.99 6.86 23.01
N ALA A 28 -6.23 5.84 22.63
CA ALA A 28 -6.15 5.37 21.26
C ALA A 28 -7.58 5.18 20.75
N LYS A 29 -8.02 6.05 19.84
CA LYS A 29 -9.33 5.92 19.21
C LYS A 29 -9.36 4.56 18.52
N PRO A 30 -10.45 3.78 18.64
CA PRO A 30 -10.57 2.53 17.90
C PRO A 30 -10.36 2.83 16.42
N ILE A 31 -9.36 2.19 15.82
CA ILE A 31 -9.15 2.27 14.36
C ILE A 31 -10.44 1.70 13.75
N PRO A 32 -11.21 2.50 12.98
CA PRO A 32 -12.41 1.99 12.34
C PRO A 32 -12.03 0.81 11.44
N PRO A 33 -12.87 -0.23 11.33
CA PRO A 33 -12.59 -1.33 10.43
C PRO A 33 -12.44 -0.77 9.02
N PRO A 34 -11.38 -1.15 8.28
CA PRO A 34 -11.08 -0.58 6.98
C PRO A 34 -12.27 -0.84 6.04
N THR A 35 -12.86 0.24 5.52
CA THR A 35 -14.22 0.24 4.96
C THR A 35 -14.29 -0.12 3.48
N HIS A 36 -13.17 -0.11 2.77
CA HIS A 36 -13.09 -0.41 1.34
C HIS A 36 -12.17 -1.60 1.07
N ALA A 37 -12.78 -2.74 0.73
CA ALA A 37 -12.05 -3.84 0.11
C ALA A 37 -11.80 -3.44 -1.35
N SER A 38 -10.54 -3.42 -1.81
CA SER A 38 -10.23 -3.26 -3.23
C SER A 38 -10.77 -4.47 -3.99
N PRO A 39 -11.87 -4.35 -4.77
CA PRO A 39 -12.44 -5.49 -5.50
C PRO A 39 -11.45 -6.28 -6.38
N PRO A 40 -10.48 -5.64 -7.08
CA PRO A 40 -9.54 -6.32 -7.96
C PRO A 40 -8.55 -7.20 -7.20
N MET A 41 -8.18 -6.76 -5.99
CA MET A 41 -7.25 -7.48 -5.13
C MET A 41 -7.82 -8.82 -4.66
N GLY A 42 -9.16 -8.92 -4.59
CA GLY A 42 -9.86 -10.19 -4.39
C GLY A 42 -9.68 -11.17 -5.55
N LEU A 43 -9.52 -10.70 -6.79
CA LEU A 43 -9.40 -11.54 -7.99
C LEU A 43 -8.04 -12.23 -8.10
N ILE A 44 -7.00 -11.67 -7.49
CA ILE A 44 -5.67 -12.27 -7.36
C ILE A 44 -5.45 -12.97 -6.00
N GLU A 45 -6.52 -13.12 -5.22
CA GLU A 45 -6.55 -13.76 -3.89
C GLU A 45 -5.58 -13.13 -2.86
N VAL A 46 -5.30 -11.84 -3.00
CA VAL A 46 -4.57 -11.05 -1.99
C VAL A 46 -5.55 -10.03 -1.43
N PRO A 47 -6.42 -10.39 -0.47
CA PRO A 47 -7.55 -9.54 -0.08
C PRO A 47 -7.08 -8.34 0.75
N LEU A 48 -6.66 -7.27 0.08
CA LEU A 48 -6.24 -6.03 0.71
C LEU A 48 -7.45 -5.18 1.10
N VAL A 49 -7.31 -4.48 2.23
CA VAL A 49 -8.21 -3.43 2.66
C VAL A 49 -7.40 -2.16 2.85
N LEU A 50 -7.94 -1.06 2.34
CA LEU A 50 -7.30 0.24 2.34
C LEU A 50 -8.14 1.21 3.16
N ASP A 51 -7.48 1.99 4.02
CA ASP A 51 -8.13 2.99 4.86
C ASP A 51 -7.39 4.33 4.77
N ARG A 52 -8.14 5.41 4.50
CA ARG A 52 -7.59 6.77 4.41
C ARG A 52 -7.53 7.39 5.80
N THR A 53 -6.36 7.84 6.20
CA THR A 53 -6.14 8.37 7.57
C THR A 53 -6.42 9.88 7.71
N GLY A 54 -6.85 10.55 6.64
CA GLY A 54 -7.31 11.94 6.69
C GLY A 54 -6.20 13.00 6.65
N THR A 55 -5.08 12.72 5.97
CA THR A 55 -3.97 13.67 5.78
C THR A 55 -4.42 14.95 5.07
N GLN A 56 -3.92 16.09 5.56
CA GLN A 56 -4.18 17.40 4.97
C GLN A 56 -2.87 17.98 4.40
N SER A 57 -2.95 18.62 3.24
CA SER A 57 -1.88 19.45 2.69
C SER A 57 -2.46 20.73 2.13
N VAL A 58 -1.69 21.82 2.18
CA VAL A 58 -2.01 23.08 1.49
C VAL A 58 -1.78 22.98 -0.02
N ASN A 59 -0.98 22.02 -0.46
CA ASN A 59 -0.78 21.67 -1.86
C ASN A 59 -1.43 20.31 -2.12
N GLU A 60 -2.54 20.31 -2.85
CA GLU A 60 -3.33 19.10 -3.12
C GLU A 60 -2.53 18.02 -3.85
N ALA A 61 -1.54 18.39 -4.67
CA ALA A 61 -0.67 17.43 -5.36
C ALA A 61 0.18 16.58 -4.39
N ASP A 62 0.48 17.09 -3.18
CA ASP A 62 1.19 16.31 -2.16
C ASP A 62 0.35 15.16 -1.60
N LEU A 63 -0.97 15.21 -1.82
CA LEU A 63 -1.90 14.17 -1.41
C LEU A 63 -2.09 13.10 -2.49
N ASP A 64 -1.48 13.22 -3.67
CA ASP A 64 -1.55 12.15 -4.65
C ASP A 64 -0.80 10.92 -4.15
N ASN A 65 -1.46 9.76 -4.25
CA ASN A 65 -0.92 8.49 -3.81
C ASN A 65 -1.15 7.45 -4.90
N GLN A 66 -0.26 7.46 -5.89
CA GLN A 66 -0.35 6.62 -7.08
C GLN A 66 -0.43 5.13 -6.72
N ILE A 67 0.31 4.69 -5.70
CA ILE A 67 0.25 3.29 -5.22
C ILE A 67 -1.18 2.96 -4.78
N ALA A 68 -1.80 3.78 -3.93
CA ALA A 68 -3.16 3.56 -3.47
C ALA A 68 -4.20 3.66 -4.60
N THR A 69 -3.97 4.53 -5.58
CA THR A 69 -4.77 4.60 -6.81
C THR A 69 -4.70 3.28 -7.57
N TYR A 70 -3.50 2.74 -7.79
CA TYR A 70 -3.30 1.51 -8.55
C TYR A 70 -3.92 0.29 -7.88
N LEU A 71 -3.81 0.21 -6.55
CA LEU A 71 -4.45 -0.84 -5.75
C LEU A 71 -5.99 -0.80 -5.79
N ASN A 72 -6.60 0.27 -6.32
CA ASN A 72 -8.05 0.43 -6.44
C ASN A 72 -8.57 0.36 -7.88
N ILE A 73 -7.73 0.10 -8.89
CA ILE A 73 -8.13 0.07 -10.30
C ILE A 73 -9.20 -1.00 -10.55
N ASP A 74 -10.39 -0.61 -11.00
CA ASP A 74 -11.42 -1.56 -11.38
C ASP A 74 -11.04 -2.36 -12.64
N ALA A 75 -11.17 -3.69 -12.56
CA ALA A 75 -10.77 -4.61 -13.63
C ALA A 75 -11.57 -4.45 -14.93
N ASN A 76 -12.75 -3.83 -14.89
CA ASN A 76 -13.61 -3.67 -16.06
C ASN A 76 -13.36 -2.36 -16.80
N SER A 77 -13.06 -1.30 -16.07
CA SER A 77 -12.87 0.06 -16.59
C SER A 77 -11.40 0.46 -16.72
N GLY A 78 -10.52 -0.10 -15.90
CA GLY A 78 -9.11 0.31 -15.81
C GLY A 78 -8.85 1.53 -14.96
N PHE A 79 -9.88 2.08 -14.31
CA PHE A 79 -9.75 3.27 -13.50
C PHE A 79 -10.04 2.95 -12.04
N ALA A 80 -9.31 3.60 -11.14
CA ALA A 80 -9.74 3.65 -9.76
C ALA A 80 -11.06 4.43 -9.65
N PRO A 81 -11.90 4.19 -8.62
CA PRO A 81 -13.05 5.05 -8.34
C PRO A 81 -12.60 6.53 -8.18
N PRO A 82 -13.44 7.52 -8.52
CA PRO A 82 -13.05 8.93 -8.51
C PRO A 82 -12.34 9.40 -7.23
N ASP A 83 -12.84 8.99 -6.05
CA ASP A 83 -12.27 9.36 -4.74
C ASP A 83 -10.87 8.75 -4.45
N TRP A 84 -10.40 7.88 -5.34
CA TRP A 84 -9.09 7.21 -5.30
C TRP A 84 -8.18 7.61 -6.46
N GLN A 85 -8.61 8.48 -7.38
CA GLN A 85 -7.81 8.89 -8.54
C GLN A 85 -6.81 10.02 -8.24
N SER A 86 -7.12 10.90 -7.28
CA SER A 86 -6.26 12.01 -6.88
C SER A 86 -6.53 12.38 -5.42
N GLN A 87 -5.61 13.14 -4.82
CA GLN A 87 -5.74 13.68 -3.45
C GLN A 87 -6.09 12.61 -2.40
N VAL A 88 -5.56 11.40 -2.57
CA VAL A 88 -5.89 10.23 -1.75
C VAL A 88 -5.33 10.37 -0.32
N GLY A 89 -4.16 10.99 -0.17
CA GLY A 89 -3.46 11.20 1.08
C GLY A 89 -2.83 9.91 1.62
N THR A 90 -2.61 9.86 2.93
CA THR A 90 -2.00 8.70 3.60
C THR A 90 -3.01 7.57 3.76
N VAL A 91 -2.58 6.38 3.32
CA VAL A 91 -3.39 5.16 3.33
C VAL A 91 -2.72 4.09 4.18
N VAL A 92 -3.50 3.47 5.06
CA VAL A 92 -3.13 2.23 5.74
C VAL A 92 -3.59 1.05 4.89
N VAL A 93 -2.68 0.11 4.63
CA VAL A 93 -2.97 -1.11 3.87
C VAL A 93 -2.81 -2.33 4.78
N ALA A 94 -3.82 -3.20 4.79
CA ALA A 94 -3.78 -4.44 5.55
C ALA A 94 -4.41 -5.60 4.78
N ARG A 95 -3.99 -6.83 5.08
CA ARG A 95 -4.69 -8.03 4.59
C ARG A 95 -5.93 -8.31 5.43
N LYS A 96 -7.08 -8.47 4.77
CA LYS A 96 -8.36 -8.83 5.38
C LYS A 96 -8.30 -10.18 6.10
N ASP A 97 -7.52 -11.12 5.57
CA ASP A 97 -7.35 -12.47 6.13
C ASP A 97 -6.36 -12.54 7.31
N ARG A 98 -5.78 -11.38 7.72
CA ARG A 98 -4.81 -11.25 8.83
C ARG A 98 -3.54 -12.10 8.68
N LYS A 99 -3.25 -12.62 7.49
CA LYS A 99 -1.98 -13.27 7.23
C LYS A 99 -0.85 -12.24 7.15
N PRO A 100 0.42 -12.64 7.35
CA PRO A 100 1.55 -11.75 7.21
C PRO A 100 1.54 -11.00 5.87
N PHE A 101 1.73 -9.69 5.95
CA PHE A 101 1.82 -8.81 4.80
C PHE A 101 3.08 -7.95 4.95
N TYR A 102 4.11 -8.33 4.20
CA TYR A 102 5.39 -7.65 4.24
C TYR A 102 5.42 -6.53 3.18
N PRO A 103 6.29 -5.52 3.34
CA PRO A 103 6.45 -4.46 2.34
C PRO A 103 6.70 -5.00 0.92
N GLN A 104 7.42 -6.11 0.77
CA GLN A 104 7.68 -6.75 -0.53
C GLN A 104 6.42 -7.34 -1.16
N HIS A 105 5.44 -7.75 -0.35
CA HIS A 105 4.15 -8.21 -0.85
C HIS A 105 3.35 -7.04 -1.41
N LEU A 106 3.34 -5.91 -0.68
CA LEU A 106 2.73 -4.68 -1.19
C LEU A 106 3.42 -4.23 -2.46
N GLU A 107 4.75 -4.29 -2.49
CA GLU A 107 5.57 -3.97 -3.66
C GLU A 107 5.17 -4.77 -4.89
N GLY A 108 5.16 -6.09 -4.76
CA GLY A 108 4.75 -7.01 -5.82
C GLY A 108 3.36 -6.73 -6.36
N VAL A 109 2.43 -6.47 -5.46
CA VAL A 109 1.05 -6.20 -5.85
C VAL A 109 0.95 -4.89 -6.64
N TRP A 110 1.52 -3.79 -6.16
CA TRP A 110 1.38 -2.51 -6.89
C TRP A 110 2.15 -2.53 -8.22
N MET A 111 3.30 -3.23 -8.28
CA MET A 111 4.03 -3.45 -9.54
C MET A 111 3.26 -4.32 -10.53
N PHE A 112 2.44 -5.27 -10.06
CA PHE A 112 1.55 -6.02 -10.92
C PHE A 112 0.42 -5.15 -11.49
N CYS A 113 -0.14 -4.26 -10.67
CA CYS A 113 -1.12 -3.27 -11.12
C CYS A 113 -0.52 -2.30 -12.16
N ASP A 114 0.72 -1.86 -11.95
CA ASP A 114 1.48 -1.05 -12.92
C ASP A 114 1.68 -1.80 -14.25
N HIS A 115 2.11 -3.06 -14.19
CA HIS A 115 2.23 -3.91 -15.39
C HIS A 115 0.91 -4.07 -16.15
N ILE A 116 -0.21 -4.22 -15.43
CA ILE A 116 -1.53 -4.26 -16.04
C ILE A 116 -1.80 -2.94 -16.79
N LEU A 117 -1.56 -1.79 -16.15
CA LEU A 117 -1.78 -0.47 -16.75
C LEU A 117 -0.93 -0.19 -17.98
N ASP A 118 0.31 -0.67 -18.02
CA ASP A 118 1.16 -0.56 -19.21
C ASP A 118 0.48 -1.20 -20.43
N LEU A 119 -0.16 -2.37 -20.24
CA LEU A 119 -0.89 -3.07 -21.30
C LEU A 119 -2.20 -2.36 -21.69
N PHE A 120 -2.87 -1.67 -20.75
CA PHE A 120 -4.01 -0.81 -21.08
C PHE A 120 -3.62 0.30 -22.07
N GLY A 121 -2.43 0.87 -21.91
CA GLY A 121 -1.91 1.95 -22.75
C GLY A 121 -1.73 1.56 -24.22
N GLU A 122 -1.75 0.26 -24.54
CA GLU A 122 -1.60 -0.26 -25.90
C GLU A 122 -2.91 -0.23 -26.72
N GLY A 123 -4.05 0.10 -26.11
CA GLY A 123 -5.29 0.47 -26.81
C GLY A 123 -6.39 -0.60 -26.89
N ASP A 124 -6.14 -1.82 -26.42
CA ASP A 124 -7.12 -2.93 -26.42
C ASP A 124 -8.05 -2.94 -25.19
N GLY A 125 -7.91 -1.95 -24.30
CA GLY A 125 -8.65 -1.86 -23.05
C GLY A 125 -8.10 -2.79 -21.95
N PRO A 126 -8.88 -3.04 -20.88
CA PRO A 126 -8.42 -3.85 -19.76
C PRO A 126 -7.97 -5.27 -20.13
N PRO A 127 -6.74 -5.70 -19.79
CA PRO A 127 -6.31 -7.08 -19.96
C PRO A 127 -6.96 -7.96 -18.89
N ARG A 128 -8.26 -8.24 -19.04
CA ARG A 128 -9.08 -8.96 -18.05
C ARG A 128 -8.50 -10.33 -17.66
N TRP A 129 -7.75 -10.97 -18.57
CA TRP A 129 -7.09 -12.25 -18.34
C TRP A 129 -5.99 -12.19 -17.25
N LEU A 130 -5.46 -11.00 -16.94
CA LEU A 130 -4.47 -10.82 -15.87
C LEU A 130 -5.09 -10.76 -14.47
N TYR A 131 -6.39 -10.51 -14.35
CA TYR A 131 -7.07 -10.47 -13.05
C TYR A 131 -7.43 -11.88 -12.56
N SER A 132 -6.39 -12.70 -12.36
CA SER A 132 -6.51 -14.04 -11.80
C SER A 132 -5.30 -14.38 -10.94
N ARG A 133 -5.50 -15.27 -9.96
CA ARG A 133 -4.40 -15.78 -9.12
C ARG A 133 -3.26 -16.38 -9.95
N GLN A 134 -3.59 -17.15 -10.98
CA GLN A 134 -2.61 -17.81 -11.83
C GLN A 134 -1.74 -16.79 -12.58
N ALA A 135 -2.35 -15.81 -13.25
CA ALA A 135 -1.59 -14.80 -13.99
C ALA A 135 -0.66 -13.99 -13.07
N PHE A 136 -1.14 -13.67 -11.86
CA PHE A 136 -0.33 -13.01 -10.85
C PHE A 136 0.86 -13.88 -10.40
N GLU A 137 0.67 -15.17 -10.14
CA GLU A 137 1.75 -16.07 -9.74
C GLU A 137 2.79 -16.27 -10.85
N GLU A 138 2.34 -16.41 -12.10
CA GLU A 138 3.22 -16.49 -13.28
C GLU A 138 4.08 -15.23 -13.41
N TRP A 139 3.46 -14.06 -13.32
CA TRP A 139 4.17 -12.77 -13.33
C TRP A 139 5.13 -12.62 -12.13
N TRP A 140 4.67 -12.97 -10.92
CA TRP A 140 5.43 -12.85 -9.68
C TRP A 140 6.70 -13.69 -9.70
N ASN A 141 6.65 -14.91 -10.25
CA ASN A 141 7.82 -15.77 -10.39
C ASN A 141 8.90 -15.12 -11.28
N VAL A 142 8.49 -14.44 -12.36
CA VAL A 142 9.40 -13.68 -13.23
C VAL A 142 9.94 -12.44 -12.51
N TYR A 143 9.07 -11.70 -11.81
CA TYR A 143 9.45 -10.51 -11.05
C TYR A 143 10.51 -10.84 -9.98
N VAL A 144 10.25 -11.84 -9.15
CA VAL A 144 11.19 -12.28 -8.10
C VAL A 144 12.52 -12.74 -8.67
N ALA A 145 12.51 -13.47 -9.79
CA ALA A 145 13.73 -13.92 -10.45
C ALA A 145 14.55 -12.76 -11.04
N ARG A 146 13.89 -11.70 -11.52
CA ARG A 146 14.52 -10.54 -12.15
C ARG A 146 15.12 -9.56 -11.15
N TYR A 147 14.48 -9.38 -9.99
CA TYR A 147 14.82 -8.33 -9.02
C TYR A 147 15.44 -8.84 -7.70
N ASP A 148 15.75 -10.13 -7.58
CA ASP A 148 16.30 -10.78 -6.37
C ASP A 148 15.52 -10.41 -5.09
N VAL A 149 14.18 -10.34 -5.22
CA VAL A 149 13.27 -10.08 -4.10
C VAL A 149 13.19 -11.36 -3.27
N ARG A 150 14.13 -11.51 -2.33
CA ARG A 150 14.35 -12.73 -1.53
C ARG A 150 13.06 -13.41 -1.07
N LYS A 151 12.70 -14.53 -1.70
CA LYS A 151 11.85 -15.66 -1.23
C LYS A 151 10.76 -15.35 -0.17
N VAL A 152 9.97 -14.30 -0.32
CA VAL A 152 8.77 -14.12 0.52
C VAL A 152 7.57 -14.73 -0.22
N LYS A 153 6.97 -15.76 0.37
CA LYS A 153 5.80 -16.46 -0.19
C LYS A 153 4.53 -15.70 0.22
N LEU A 154 3.72 -15.33 -0.77
CA LEU A 154 2.44 -14.59 -0.63
C LEU A 154 1.29 -15.45 -0.09
#